data_AF-A0A243Q344-F1
#
_entry.id   AF-A0A243Q344-F1
#
_cell.length_a   1.000
_cell.length_b   1.000
_cell.length_c   1.000
_cell.angle_alpha   90.00
_cell.angle_beta   90.00
_cell.angle_gamma   90.00
#
_symmetry.space_group_name_H-M   'P 1'
#
loop_
_entity.id
_entity.type
_entity.pdbx_description
1 polymer ?
#
loop_
_entity_poly.entity_id
_entity_poly.type
_entity_poly.pdbx_seq_one_letter_code
_entity_poly.pdbx_strand_id
1 'polypeptide(L)'
;VTGLSGGPNGRAVEADLAAAGLPAALTPIAAESRATLAVSDLGPAPSGTAARRTALFNEPGPMVTGEELGRFLRDYETRLGRAGAVVISGSLPRGVPAAFYAELATLARRRGVPAIVDADGEPLRHAPAGRPSIVKPNAEELARALAAQEDGPRAPGENPAGPRGHGETFAGAEALRRGGAEAVVVSLGAGGLLAVTPEGAWRAAMPYRV
;
A
#
# COMPACT_ATOMS: atom_id res chain seq x y z
N VAL A 1 14.19 -4.25 -6.88
CA VAL A 1 13.38 -4.40 -5.65
C VAL A 1 14.23 -4.05 -4.44
N THR A 2 13.70 -3.30 -3.49
CA THR A 2 14.35 -2.99 -2.19
C THR A 2 13.33 -3.18 -1.07
N GLY A 3 13.79 -3.31 0.17
CA GLY A 3 12.94 -3.58 1.33
C GLY A 3 13.77 -4.12 2.49
N LEU A 4 13.10 -4.70 3.48
CA LEU A 4 13.72 -5.34 4.64
C LEU A 4 13.56 -6.85 4.54
N SER A 5 14.64 -7.61 4.74
CA SER A 5 14.64 -9.08 4.72
C SER A 5 15.44 -9.65 5.89
N GLY A 6 14.96 -10.73 6.50
CA GLY A 6 15.67 -11.36 7.61
C GLY A 6 15.37 -12.84 7.75
N GLY A 7 16.32 -13.56 8.35
CA GLY A 7 16.22 -15.00 8.60
C GLY A 7 16.17 -15.89 7.35
N PRO A 8 15.90 -17.19 7.52
CA PRO A 8 15.69 -18.15 6.44
C PRO A 8 14.61 -17.71 5.44
N ASN A 9 13.47 -17.22 5.91
CA ASN A 9 12.40 -16.73 5.02
C ASN A 9 12.84 -15.57 4.13
N GLY A 10 13.62 -14.62 4.68
CA GLY A 10 14.17 -13.51 3.90
C GLY A 10 15.10 -14.00 2.78
N ARG A 11 15.95 -15.00 3.07
CA ARG A 11 16.82 -15.61 2.06
C ARG A 11 16.04 -16.35 0.96
N ALA A 12 14.93 -17.00 1.32
CA ALA A 12 14.05 -17.63 0.33
C ALA A 12 13.47 -16.58 -0.64
N VAL A 13 13.01 -15.44 -0.12
CA VAL A 13 12.53 -14.32 -0.96
C VAL A 13 13.62 -13.79 -1.89
N GLU A 14 14.86 -13.64 -1.40
CA GLU A 14 15.98 -13.19 -2.22
C GLU A 14 16.33 -14.20 -3.33
N ALA A 15 16.27 -15.50 -3.02
CA ALA A 15 16.49 -16.56 -4.00
C ALA A 15 15.41 -16.56 -5.09
N ASP A 16 14.13 -16.38 -4.72
CA ASP A 16 13.02 -16.30 -5.67
C ASP A 16 13.14 -15.06 -6.58
N LEU A 17 13.53 -13.91 -6.03
CA LEU A 17 13.80 -12.70 -6.82
C LEU A 17 14.94 -12.92 -7.82
N ALA A 18 16.02 -13.57 -7.39
CA ALA A 18 17.16 -13.90 -8.26
C ALA A 18 16.76 -14.89 -9.36
N ALA A 19 16.00 -15.94 -9.02
CA ALA A 19 15.49 -16.93 -9.97
C ALA A 19 14.55 -16.31 -11.02
N ALA A 20 13.78 -15.29 -10.63
CA ALA A 20 12.94 -14.49 -11.53
C ALA A 20 13.72 -13.46 -12.38
N GLY A 21 15.04 -13.33 -12.20
CA GLY A 21 15.86 -12.34 -12.89
C GLY A 21 15.56 -10.90 -12.46
N LEU A 22 15.00 -10.69 -11.27
CA LEU A 22 14.63 -9.39 -10.73
C LEU A 22 15.77 -8.84 -9.86
N PRO A 23 16.45 -7.74 -10.26
CA PRO A 23 17.49 -7.14 -9.43
C PRO A 23 16.93 -6.72 -8.07
N ALA A 24 17.47 -7.28 -7.00
CA ALA A 24 17.07 -7.03 -5.63
C ALA A 24 18.24 -6.48 -4.81
N ALA A 25 17.93 -5.60 -3.86
CA ALA A 25 18.89 -5.01 -2.96
C ALA A 25 18.20 -4.75 -1.61
N LEU A 26 17.84 -5.82 -0.93
CA LEU A 26 17.15 -5.80 0.37
C LEU A 26 18.14 -5.47 1.49
N THR A 27 17.70 -4.70 2.48
CA THR A 27 18.46 -4.38 3.69
C THR A 27 18.23 -5.48 4.73
N PRO A 28 19.29 -6.14 5.22
CA PRO A 28 19.16 -7.18 6.23
C PRO A 28 18.65 -6.66 7.58
N ILE A 29 17.73 -7.41 8.17
CA ILE A 29 17.23 -7.25 9.53
C ILE A 29 17.45 -8.52 10.37
N ALA A 30 17.54 -8.36 11.69
CA ALA A 30 17.77 -9.46 12.62
C ALA A 30 16.54 -10.37 12.77
N ALA A 31 15.33 -9.78 12.78
CA ALA A 31 14.09 -10.51 12.88
C ALA A 31 13.75 -11.26 11.57
N GLU A 32 13.11 -12.41 11.68
CA GLU A 32 12.74 -13.21 10.52
C GLU A 32 11.60 -12.57 9.72
N SER A 33 11.72 -12.61 8.39
CA SER A 33 10.62 -12.24 7.48
C SER A 33 9.41 -13.14 7.72
N ARG A 34 8.24 -12.54 7.89
CA ARG A 34 6.98 -13.26 8.17
C ARG A 34 6.58 -14.22 7.04
N ALA A 35 5.78 -15.23 7.38
CA ALA A 35 5.07 -16.06 6.42
C ALA A 35 3.57 -15.68 6.33
N THR A 36 2.99 -15.89 5.15
CA THR A 36 1.53 -15.91 4.95
C THR A 36 1.13 -17.28 4.47
N LEU A 37 0.27 -17.96 5.23
CA LEU A 37 -0.29 -19.25 4.85
C LEU A 37 -1.65 -19.04 4.18
N ALA A 38 -1.76 -19.47 2.92
CA ALA A 38 -3.02 -19.51 2.19
C ALA A 38 -3.58 -20.94 2.18
N VAL A 39 -4.78 -21.13 2.73
CA VAL A 39 -5.50 -22.41 2.69
C VAL A 39 -6.68 -22.26 1.75
N SER A 40 -6.62 -22.91 0.60
CA SER A 40 -7.71 -22.92 -0.36
C SER A 40 -8.48 -24.23 -0.33
N ASP A 41 -9.81 -24.13 -0.27
CA ASP A 41 -10.69 -25.26 -0.54
C ASP A 41 -10.67 -25.58 -2.04
N LEU A 42 -10.36 -26.83 -2.39
CA LEU A 42 -10.33 -27.34 -3.75
C LEU A 42 -11.60 -28.13 -4.11
N GLY A 43 -12.55 -28.25 -3.19
CA GLY A 43 -13.80 -28.96 -3.40
C GLY A 43 -14.68 -28.33 -4.48
N PRO A 44 -15.61 -29.11 -5.06
CA PRO A 44 -16.60 -28.56 -5.97
C PRO A 44 -17.41 -27.48 -5.25
N ALA A 45 -17.57 -26.34 -5.91
CA ALA A 45 -18.41 -25.27 -5.39
C ALA A 45 -19.80 -25.81 -5.02
N PRO A 46 -20.34 -25.53 -3.81
CA PRO A 46 -21.73 -25.78 -3.54
C PRO A 46 -22.56 -25.04 -4.60
N SER A 47 -23.42 -25.81 -5.26
CA SER A 47 -24.24 -25.43 -6.42
C SER A 47 -24.59 -23.94 -6.46
N GLY A 48 -23.98 -23.21 -7.39
CA GLY A 48 -24.30 -21.82 -7.69
C GLY A 48 -23.30 -20.74 -7.23
N THR A 49 -22.24 -21.07 -6.48
CA THR A 49 -21.19 -20.09 -6.13
C THR A 49 -19.86 -20.38 -6.81
N ALA A 50 -19.51 -19.64 -7.87
CA ALA A 50 -18.32 -19.87 -8.69
C ALA A 50 -16.96 -19.61 -7.97
N ALA A 51 -16.96 -19.19 -6.70
CA ALA A 51 -15.76 -18.72 -6.01
C ALA A 51 -15.10 -19.79 -5.13
N ARG A 52 -13.88 -20.18 -5.50
CA ARG A 52 -12.95 -20.94 -4.66
C ARG A 52 -12.73 -20.21 -3.34
N ARG A 53 -12.98 -20.87 -2.21
CA ARG A 53 -12.81 -20.27 -0.88
C ARG A 53 -11.34 -20.37 -0.46
N THR A 54 -10.74 -19.24 -0.09
CA THR A 54 -9.36 -19.18 0.42
C THR A 54 -9.33 -18.43 1.74
N ALA A 55 -8.79 -19.04 2.78
CA ALA A 55 -8.48 -18.40 4.05
C ALA A 55 -6.99 -18.01 4.07
N LEU A 56 -6.69 -16.80 4.53
CA LEU A 56 -5.33 -16.28 4.68
C LEU A 56 -4.99 -16.15 6.16
N PHE A 57 -3.89 -16.77 6.57
CA PHE A 57 -3.33 -16.66 7.91
C PHE A 57 -2.02 -15.88 7.81
N ASN A 58 -2.09 -14.60 8.20
CA ASN A 58 -0.96 -13.68 8.10
C ASN A 58 -0.24 -13.60 9.44
N GLU A 59 1.04 -13.98 9.46
CA GLU A 59 1.87 -13.73 10.63
C GLU A 59 2.10 -12.21 10.82
N PRO A 60 2.27 -11.75 12.07
CA PRO A 60 2.67 -10.38 12.32
C PRO A 60 4.03 -10.11 11.67
N GLY A 61 4.18 -8.93 11.07
CA GLY A 61 5.46 -8.52 10.49
C GLY A 61 6.59 -8.50 11.55
N PRO A 62 7.86 -8.56 11.10
CA PRO A 62 9.01 -8.46 11.99
C PRO A 62 8.98 -7.14 12.77
N MET A 63 9.61 -7.13 13.95
CA MET A 63 9.94 -5.89 14.65
C MET A 63 11.19 -5.31 14.00
N VAL A 64 11.11 -4.08 13.52
CA VAL A 64 12.21 -3.35 12.88
C VAL A 64 12.74 -2.31 13.85
N THR A 65 14.05 -2.33 14.06
CA THR A 65 14.73 -1.35 14.92
C THR A 65 14.99 -0.04 14.18
N GLY A 66 15.17 1.06 14.93
CA GLY A 66 15.54 2.35 14.34
C GLY A 66 16.87 2.31 13.59
N GLU A 67 17.82 1.48 14.02
CA GLU A 67 19.11 1.30 13.34
C GLU A 67 18.93 0.64 11.96
N GLU A 68 18.16 -0.45 11.90
CA GLU A 68 17.82 -1.14 10.65
C GLU A 68 17.07 -0.22 9.69
N LEU A 69 16.09 0.53 10.19
CA LEU A 69 15.34 1.50 9.40
C LEU A 69 16.26 2.61 8.86
N GLY A 70 17.20 3.09 9.67
CA GLY A 70 18.20 4.06 9.27
C GLY A 70 19.17 3.52 8.21
N ARG A 71 19.56 2.23 8.28
CA ARG A 71 20.34 1.57 7.21
C ARG A 71 19.54 1.54 5.90
N PHE A 72 18.28 1.11 5.97
CA PHE A 72 17.39 1.08 4.80
C PHE A 72 17.20 2.46 4.17
N LEU A 73 17.04 3.52 4.96
CA LEU A 73 16.92 4.89 4.44
C LEU A 73 18.16 5.32 3.65
N ARG A 74 19.37 5.06 4.15
CA ARG A 74 20.62 5.36 3.43
C ARG A 74 20.73 4.58 2.13
N ASP A 75 20.35 3.31 2.18
CA ASP A 75 20.29 2.43 1.01
C ASP A 75 19.32 2.96 -0.05
N TYR A 76 18.13 3.35 0.39
CA TYR A 76 17.08 3.91 -0.44
C TYR A 76 17.53 5.20 -1.14
N GLU A 77 18.10 6.15 -0.41
CA GLU A 77 18.59 7.42 -0.96
C GLU A 77 19.68 7.25 -2.03
N THR A 78 20.55 6.26 -1.84
CA THR A 78 21.61 5.93 -2.80
C THR A 78 21.00 5.42 -4.11
N ARG A 79 19.94 4.62 -4.02
CA ARG A 79 19.28 3.99 -5.17
C ARG A 79 18.36 4.95 -5.93
N LEU A 80 17.76 5.93 -5.23
CA LEU A 80 16.90 6.95 -5.84
C LEU A 80 17.58 7.68 -7.00
N GLY A 81 18.89 7.94 -6.94
CA GLY A 81 19.62 8.66 -8.00
C GLY A 81 19.62 7.95 -9.37
N ARG A 82 19.21 6.68 -9.44
CA ARG A 82 19.14 5.88 -10.67
C ARG A 82 17.71 5.45 -11.02
N ALA A 83 16.73 5.83 -10.22
CA ALA A 83 15.35 5.39 -10.37
C ALA A 83 14.58 6.35 -11.28
N GLY A 84 13.84 5.81 -12.26
CA GLY A 84 12.88 6.60 -13.05
C GLY A 84 11.58 6.89 -12.31
N ALA A 85 11.23 6.05 -11.34
CA ALA A 85 10.11 6.21 -10.41
C ALA A 85 10.31 5.26 -9.22
N VAL A 86 9.55 5.46 -8.14
CA VAL A 86 9.51 4.55 -6.99
C VAL A 86 8.07 4.19 -6.65
N VAL A 87 7.84 2.89 -6.40
CA VAL A 87 6.59 2.39 -5.85
C VAL A 87 6.83 2.00 -4.39
N ILE A 88 6.03 2.56 -3.49
CA ILE A 88 6.07 2.33 -2.05
C ILE A 88 4.76 1.64 -1.69
N SER A 89 4.80 0.33 -1.44
CA SER A 89 3.58 -0.47 -1.34
C SER A 89 3.54 -1.39 -0.13
N GLY A 90 2.32 -1.67 0.35
CA GLY A 90 2.05 -2.66 1.38
C GLY A 90 2.03 -2.08 2.79
N SER A 91 1.71 -2.91 3.78
CA SER A 91 1.66 -2.48 5.18
C SER A 91 3.05 -2.33 5.79
N LEU A 92 3.16 -1.40 6.76
CA LEU A 92 4.40 -1.22 7.51
C LEU A 92 4.62 -2.39 8.49
N PRO A 93 5.87 -2.87 8.64
CA PRO A 93 6.22 -3.81 9.70
C PRO A 93 6.19 -3.12 11.07
N ARG A 94 6.20 -3.90 12.15
CA ARG A 94 6.16 -3.37 13.52
C ARG A 94 7.43 -2.56 13.80
N GLY A 95 7.30 -1.48 14.57
CA GLY A 95 8.42 -0.59 14.90
C GLY A 95 8.69 0.49 13.85
N VAL A 96 8.06 0.44 12.67
CA VAL A 96 8.19 1.49 11.66
C VAL A 96 7.12 2.58 11.88
N PRO A 97 7.50 3.87 11.94
CA PRO A 97 6.54 4.96 12.15
C PRO A 97 5.49 5.03 11.04
N ALA A 98 4.24 5.34 11.39
CA ALA A 98 3.13 5.45 10.43
C ALA A 98 3.41 6.46 9.28
N ALA A 99 4.15 7.53 9.55
CA ALA A 99 4.51 8.54 8.56
C ALA A 99 5.68 8.16 7.65
N PHE A 100 6.24 6.96 7.79
CA PHE A 100 7.47 6.57 7.08
C PHE A 100 7.35 6.63 5.56
N TYR A 101 6.21 6.27 4.98
CA TYR A 101 6.01 6.39 3.53
C TYR A 101 5.98 7.85 3.04
N ALA A 102 5.53 8.78 3.88
CA ALA A 102 5.61 10.21 3.58
C ALA A 102 7.06 10.72 3.56
N GLU A 103 7.92 10.16 4.43
CA GLU A 103 9.35 10.43 4.44
C GLU A 103 10.02 9.92 3.15
N LEU A 104 9.75 8.67 2.76
CA LEU A 104 10.26 8.10 1.50
C LEU A 104 9.81 8.91 0.28
N ALA A 105 8.52 9.26 0.19
CA ALA A 105 8.00 10.09 -0.88
C ALA A 105 8.66 11.50 -0.90
N THR A 106 8.94 12.08 0.28
CA THR A 106 9.67 13.35 0.37
C THR A 106 11.09 13.26 -0.16
N LEU A 107 11.81 12.17 0.15
CA LEU A 107 13.16 11.94 -0.35
C LEU A 107 13.16 11.75 -1.87
N ALA A 108 12.22 10.96 -2.41
CA ALA A 108 12.05 10.77 -3.85
C ALA A 108 11.80 12.12 -4.56
N ARG A 109 10.86 12.91 -4.04
CA ARG A 109 10.53 14.24 -4.56
C ARG A 109 11.74 15.19 -4.57
N ARG A 110 12.54 15.20 -3.50
CA ARG A 110 13.77 16.02 -3.41
C ARG A 110 14.80 15.66 -4.49
N ARG A 111 14.74 14.44 -5.03
CA ARG A 111 15.60 13.96 -6.12
C ARG A 111 14.92 14.04 -7.49
N GLY A 112 13.71 14.61 -7.58
CA GLY A 112 12.95 14.67 -8.83
C GLY A 112 12.43 13.31 -9.30
N VAL A 113 12.34 12.31 -8.41
CA VAL A 113 11.86 10.96 -8.73
C VAL A 113 10.36 10.85 -8.38
N PRO A 114 9.49 10.53 -9.33
CA PRO A 114 8.06 10.30 -9.06
C PRO A 114 7.85 9.16 -8.07
N ALA A 115 7.02 9.40 -7.06
CA ALA A 115 6.66 8.40 -6.06
C ALA A 115 5.18 8.00 -6.19
N ILE A 116 4.93 6.69 -6.21
CA ILE A 116 3.60 6.09 -6.14
C ILE A 116 3.47 5.40 -4.78
N VAL A 117 2.46 5.77 -3.99
CA VAL A 117 2.17 5.16 -2.69
C VAL A 117 0.89 4.33 -2.77
N ASP A 118 0.99 3.05 -2.44
CA ASP A 118 -0.10 2.07 -2.38
C ASP A 118 -0.13 1.42 -0.99
N ALA A 119 -0.91 2.02 -0.09
CA ALA A 119 -0.92 1.64 1.31
C ALA A 119 -2.35 1.68 1.86
N ASP A 120 -2.51 1.17 3.08
CA ASP A 120 -3.76 1.17 3.83
C ASP A 120 -3.53 1.78 5.22
N GLY A 121 -4.59 2.19 5.89
CA GLY A 121 -4.58 2.68 7.28
C GLY A 121 -3.71 3.93 7.49
N GLU A 122 -2.97 3.97 8.60
CA GLU A 122 -2.17 5.15 8.97
C GLU A 122 -1.13 5.56 7.92
N PRO A 123 -0.37 4.63 7.30
CA PRO A 123 0.52 4.98 6.19
C PRO A 123 -0.17 5.71 5.05
N LEU A 124 -1.37 5.27 4.65
CA LEU A 124 -2.14 5.93 3.60
C LEU A 124 -2.56 7.35 4.02
N ARG A 125 -3.02 7.52 5.26
CA ARG A 125 -3.42 8.83 5.80
C ARG A 125 -2.25 9.82 5.83
N HIS A 126 -1.05 9.37 6.19
CA HIS A 126 0.13 10.23 6.24
C HIS A 126 0.79 10.47 4.88
N ALA A 127 0.60 9.57 3.91
CA ALA A 127 1.26 9.62 2.61
C ALA A 127 1.19 10.99 1.89
N PRO A 128 0.04 11.71 1.86
CA PRO A 128 -0.06 13.01 1.20
C PRO A 128 0.95 14.06 1.68
N ALA A 129 1.35 14.05 2.96
CA ALA A 129 2.35 14.97 3.50
C ALA A 129 3.71 14.82 2.81
N GLY A 130 3.99 13.63 2.28
CA GLY A 130 5.17 13.33 1.46
C GLY A 130 5.10 13.85 0.03
N ARG A 131 3.96 14.42 -0.36
CA ARG A 131 3.63 14.89 -1.71
C ARG A 131 4.03 13.90 -2.82
N PRO A 132 3.56 12.64 -2.76
CA PRO A 132 3.80 11.68 -3.82
C PRO A 132 3.11 12.12 -5.11
N SER A 133 3.61 11.65 -6.24
CA SER A 133 2.99 11.86 -7.54
C SER A 133 1.64 11.15 -7.63
N ILE A 134 1.53 9.93 -7.07
CA ILE A 134 0.28 9.17 -7.05
C ILE A 134 0.07 8.54 -5.67
N VAL A 135 -1.15 8.64 -5.14
CA VAL A 135 -1.65 7.74 -4.08
C VAL A 135 -2.73 6.84 -4.67
N LYS A 136 -2.63 5.53 -4.49
CA LYS A 136 -3.59 4.57 -5.04
C LYS A 136 -4.30 3.75 -3.96
N PRO A 137 -5.33 4.26 -3.27
CA PRO A 137 -6.13 3.41 -2.38
C PRO A 137 -7.19 2.63 -3.17
N ASN A 138 -7.76 1.59 -2.58
CA ASN A 138 -9.09 1.12 -2.96
C ASN A 138 -10.19 1.85 -2.17
N ALA A 139 -11.46 1.65 -2.53
CA ALA A 139 -12.57 2.34 -1.86
C ALA A 139 -12.63 2.07 -0.35
N GLU A 140 -12.34 0.85 0.10
CA GLU A 140 -12.38 0.49 1.52
C GLU A 140 -11.21 1.10 2.30
N GLU A 141 -10.00 1.06 1.73
CA GLU A 141 -8.80 1.71 2.28
C GLU A 141 -9.02 3.22 2.41
N LEU A 142 -9.62 3.83 1.39
CA LEU A 142 -9.97 5.25 1.40
C LEU A 142 -10.97 5.58 2.52
N ALA A 143 -12.03 4.80 2.67
CA ALA A 143 -12.97 4.97 3.79
C ALA A 143 -12.28 4.85 5.14
N ARG A 144 -11.43 3.83 5.33
CA ARG A 144 -10.70 3.63 6.59
C ARG A 144 -9.77 4.80 6.92
N ALA A 145 -9.05 5.33 5.92
CA ALA A 145 -8.15 6.45 6.11
C ALA A 145 -8.88 7.75 6.51
N LEU A 146 -10.09 7.98 5.97
CA LEU A 146 -10.90 9.17 6.25
C LEU A 146 -11.69 9.04 7.55
N ALA A 147 -12.18 7.83 7.86
CA ALA A 147 -12.86 7.51 9.10
C ALA A 147 -12.03 7.85 10.34
N ALA A 148 -10.71 7.69 10.27
CA ALA A 148 -9.79 8.04 11.34
C ALA A 148 -9.59 9.57 11.53
N GLN A 149 -10.23 10.42 10.71
CA GLN A 149 -10.30 11.87 10.96
C GLN A 149 -11.49 12.28 11.83
N GLU A 150 -12.48 11.40 12.00
CA GLU A 150 -13.65 11.64 12.84
C GLU A 150 -13.41 11.05 14.23
N ASP A 151 -12.79 11.84 15.12
CA ASP A 151 -12.64 11.53 16.56
C ASP A 151 -14.00 11.60 17.31
N GLY A 152 -14.97 10.80 16.88
CA GLY A 152 -16.26 10.59 17.52
C GLY A 152 -16.45 9.13 17.98
N PRO A 153 -17.18 8.87 19.08
CA PRO A 153 -17.37 7.51 19.57
C PRO A 153 -18.16 6.67 18.54
N ARG A 154 -17.54 5.60 18.03
CA ARG A 154 -18.18 4.61 17.16
C ARG A 154 -18.64 3.41 17.96
N ALA A 155 -19.80 2.87 17.59
CA ALA A 155 -20.32 1.64 18.17
C ALA A 155 -19.39 0.45 17.84
N PRO A 156 -19.11 -0.47 18.78
CA PRO A 156 -18.29 -1.64 18.51
C PRO A 156 -18.95 -2.53 17.43
N GLY A 157 -18.25 -2.79 16.34
CA GLY A 157 -18.70 -3.72 15.28
C GLY A 157 -19.07 -3.07 13.94
N GLU A 158 -19.07 -1.73 13.85
CA GLU A 158 -19.19 -1.04 12.56
C GLU A 158 -17.83 -0.97 11.88
N ASN A 159 -17.57 -1.88 10.94
CA ASN A 159 -16.56 -1.61 9.92
C ASN A 159 -17.08 -0.42 9.09
N PRO A 160 -16.29 0.64 8.85
CA PRO A 160 -16.73 1.69 7.95
C PRO A 160 -16.98 1.03 6.60
N ALA A 161 -18.25 0.96 6.20
CA ALA A 161 -18.59 0.67 4.83
C ALA A 161 -17.78 1.65 3.96
N GLY A 162 -17.15 1.16 2.90
CA GLY A 162 -16.52 2.00 1.89
C GLY A 162 -17.45 3.15 1.48
N PRO A 163 -16.92 4.25 0.90
CA PRO A 163 -17.75 5.37 0.47
C PRO A 163 -18.98 4.85 -0.27
N ARG A 164 -20.18 5.17 0.22
CA ARG A 164 -21.46 4.56 -0.19
C ARG A 164 -21.95 5.07 -1.55
N GLY A 165 -21.13 5.86 -2.24
CA GLY A 165 -21.40 6.39 -3.56
C GLY A 165 -20.21 7.11 -4.18
N HIS A 166 -20.35 7.45 -5.46
CA HIS A 166 -19.33 8.14 -6.25
C HIS A 166 -18.92 9.49 -5.63
N GLY A 167 -19.86 10.22 -5.02
CA GLY A 167 -19.60 11.51 -4.38
C GLY A 167 -18.67 11.42 -3.18
N GLU A 168 -18.88 10.45 -2.29
CA GLU A 168 -18.03 10.22 -1.11
C GLU A 168 -16.61 9.78 -1.52
N THR A 169 -16.52 8.94 -2.55
CA THR A 169 -15.22 8.48 -3.09
C THR A 169 -14.43 9.66 -3.65
N PHE A 170 -15.10 10.53 -4.44
CA PHE A 170 -14.47 11.72 -4.99
C PHE A 170 -14.02 12.69 -3.89
N ALA A 171 -14.87 12.96 -2.89
CA ALA A 171 -14.53 13.82 -1.77
C ALA A 171 -13.31 13.30 -1.00
N GLY A 172 -13.23 11.98 -0.79
CA GLY A 172 -12.10 11.33 -0.16
C GLY A 172 -10.79 11.44 -0.96
N ALA A 173 -10.86 11.18 -2.27
CA ALA A 173 -9.71 11.34 -3.16
C ALA A 173 -9.23 12.80 -3.20
N GLU A 174 -10.15 13.76 -3.25
CA GLU A 174 -9.85 15.19 -3.15
C GLU A 174 -9.21 15.57 -1.80
N ALA A 175 -9.63 14.95 -0.69
CA ALA A 175 -9.01 15.19 0.62
C ALA A 175 -7.53 14.76 0.63
N LEU A 176 -7.22 13.59 0.10
CA LEU A 176 -5.83 13.13 -0.05
C LEU A 176 -5.03 14.03 -1.00
N ARG A 177 -5.64 14.52 -2.10
CA ARG A 177 -5.00 15.47 -3.02
C ARG A 177 -4.69 16.81 -2.33
N ARG A 178 -5.66 17.39 -1.63
CA ARG A 178 -5.46 18.63 -0.83
C ARG A 178 -4.43 18.43 0.28
N GLY A 179 -4.29 17.21 0.81
CA GLY A 179 -3.25 16.84 1.76
C GLY A 179 -1.83 16.82 1.18
N GLY A 180 -1.69 16.85 -0.16
CA GLY A 180 -0.41 17.04 -0.83
C GLY A 180 -0.10 16.04 -1.94
N ALA A 181 -0.88 14.97 -2.11
CA ALA A 181 -0.74 14.08 -3.25
C ALA A 181 -1.05 14.82 -4.57
N GLU A 182 -0.24 14.61 -5.59
CA GLU A 182 -0.46 15.25 -6.89
C GLU A 182 -1.69 14.65 -7.60
N ALA A 183 -1.75 13.32 -7.69
CA ALA A 183 -2.90 12.58 -8.15
C ALA A 183 -3.33 11.49 -7.16
N VAL A 184 -4.62 11.14 -7.18
CA VAL A 184 -5.19 10.03 -6.41
C VAL A 184 -5.99 9.12 -7.34
N VAL A 185 -5.67 7.84 -7.34
CA VAL A 185 -6.33 6.83 -8.18
C VAL A 185 -7.00 5.79 -7.30
N VAL A 186 -8.33 5.84 -7.22
CA VAL A 186 -9.13 4.94 -6.39
C VAL A 186 -9.65 3.77 -7.21
N SER A 187 -9.33 2.53 -6.78
CA SER A 187 -9.92 1.34 -7.38
C SER A 187 -11.27 0.98 -6.75
N LEU A 188 -12.26 0.71 -7.60
CA LEU A 188 -13.68 0.49 -7.24
C LEU A 188 -14.17 -0.93 -7.56
N GLY A 189 -13.25 -1.90 -7.71
CA GLY A 189 -13.57 -3.27 -8.12
C GLY A 189 -14.30 -3.31 -9.46
N ALA A 190 -15.46 -3.97 -9.51
CA ALA A 190 -16.33 -4.00 -10.69
C ALA A 190 -16.76 -2.59 -11.18
N GLY A 191 -16.75 -1.60 -10.29
CA GLY A 191 -17.08 -0.21 -10.61
C GLY A 191 -16.00 0.54 -11.40
N GLY A 192 -14.83 -0.07 -11.62
CA GLY A 192 -13.71 0.48 -12.38
C GLY A 192 -12.73 1.28 -11.54
N LEU A 193 -12.25 2.41 -12.08
CA LEU A 193 -11.31 3.34 -11.42
C LEU A 193 -11.87 4.76 -11.40
N LEU A 194 -11.55 5.51 -10.35
CA LEU A 194 -11.69 6.97 -10.26
C LEU A 194 -10.30 7.58 -10.14
N ALA A 195 -9.93 8.48 -11.06
CA ALA A 195 -8.71 9.27 -10.98
C ALA A 195 -9.06 10.73 -10.69
N VAL A 196 -8.39 11.33 -9.72
CA VAL A 196 -8.51 12.74 -9.33
C VAL A 196 -7.12 13.37 -9.40
N THR A 197 -6.98 14.43 -10.20
CA THR A 197 -5.70 15.10 -10.49
C THR A 197 -5.88 16.61 -10.46
N PRO A 198 -4.82 17.43 -10.63
CA PRO A 198 -4.95 18.87 -10.77
C PRO A 198 -5.79 19.30 -11.98
N GLU A 199 -5.84 18.50 -13.06
CA GLU A 199 -6.56 18.84 -14.30
C GLU A 199 -8.04 18.43 -14.27
N GLY A 200 -8.48 17.70 -13.25
CA GLY A 200 -9.88 17.27 -13.11
C GLY A 200 -10.03 15.86 -12.55
N ALA A 201 -11.17 15.23 -12.87
CA ALA A 201 -11.49 13.87 -12.47
C ALA A 201 -11.98 13.03 -13.64
N TRP A 202 -11.53 11.78 -13.70
CA TRP A 202 -11.89 10.81 -14.73
C TRP A 202 -12.37 9.52 -14.10
N ARG A 203 -13.26 8.84 -14.81
CA ARG A 203 -13.71 7.51 -14.46
C ARG A 203 -13.41 6.56 -15.60
N ALA A 204 -12.79 5.43 -15.29
CA ALA A 204 -12.60 4.33 -16.21
C ALA A 204 -13.49 3.16 -15.80
N ALA A 205 -14.36 2.68 -16.69
CA ALA A 205 -15.12 1.46 -16.47
C ALA A 205 -14.28 0.23 -16.85
N MET A 206 -14.59 -0.93 -16.28
CA MET A 206 -13.97 -2.19 -16.71
C MET A 206 -14.35 -2.48 -18.18
N PRO A 207 -13.41 -2.93 -19.02
CA PRO A 207 -13.69 -3.24 -20.42
C PRO A 207 -14.54 -4.52 -20.59
N TYR A 208 -14.87 -5.21 -19.51
CA TYR A 208 -15.71 -6.41 -19.45
C TYR A 208 -16.67 -6.35 -18.26
N ARG A 209 -17.75 -7.13 -18.33
CA ARG A 209 -18.69 -7.29 -17.22
C ARG A 209 -18.05 -8.19 -16.17
N VAL A 210 -17.89 -7.68 -14.96
CA VAL A 210 -17.38 -8.39 -13.78
C VAL A 210 -18.51 -9.15 -13.10
#